data_AF-X1J6I1-F1
#
_entry.id   AF-X1J6I1-F1
#
_cell.length_a   1.000
_cell.length_b   1.000
_cell.length_c   1.000
_cell.angle_alpha   90.00
_cell.angle_beta   90.00
_cell.angle_gamma   90.00
#
_symmetry.space_group_name_H-M   'P 1'
#
loop_
_entity.id
_entity.type
_entity.pdbx_description
1 polymer ?
#
loop_
_entity_poly.entity_id
_entity_poly.type
_entity_poly.pdbx_seq_one_letter_code
_entity_poly.pdbx_strand_id
1 'polypeptide(L)'
;GVTTDLLGLDGLSYAPLSPANLQMMRHYLSGLNGNPNISWDWNSVSEYLARFDRRVAINVAYLVPHNALRLETMGFADRVATAEELTKMQELMAQGMREGAVGFSTGLDYCPCRYANEEELIKICEVVAEYNGVSVWHIRKLDLGFIESIREAIRIAEKTKVKTHFSHYSVSDFANRGKSKEMLAIVDEAREKGLDVTFDSYPYIASSTTLIIVLPRWVHEGGPDAILERLRQPKTRDKICADMRAASPTWGQSWDKLVLTSVPTEKNKI
;
A
#
# COMPACT_ATOMS: atom_id res chain seq x y z
N GLY A 1 4.80 18.88 17.22
CA GLY A 1 4.09 19.95 16.51
C GLY A 1 4.21 19.73 15.02
N VAL A 2 3.58 18.67 14.51
CA VAL A 2 3.47 18.42 13.07
C VAL A 2 2.56 19.49 12.46
N THR A 3 2.95 20.05 11.31
CA THR A 3 2.22 21.13 10.62
C THR A 3 1.77 20.76 9.21
N THR A 4 2.22 19.63 8.68
CA THR A 4 1.84 19.09 7.37
C THR A 4 1.76 17.57 7.47
N ASP A 5 0.70 17.00 6.92
CA ASP A 5 0.54 15.55 6.80
C ASP A 5 0.48 15.12 5.33
N LEU A 6 1.16 14.01 5.00
CA LEU A 6 1.16 13.41 3.68
C LEU A 6 0.29 12.15 3.72
N LEU A 7 -0.90 12.28 3.17
CA LEU A 7 -1.91 11.22 3.17
C LEU A 7 -1.77 10.32 1.94
N GLY A 8 -2.38 9.15 2.02
CA GLY A 8 -2.36 8.18 0.93
C GLY A 8 -1.07 7.40 0.83
N LEU A 9 -0.38 7.16 1.95
CA LEU A 9 0.80 6.31 2.01
C LEU A 9 0.46 4.82 1.85
N ASP A 10 1.48 4.01 1.58
CA ASP A 10 1.42 2.55 1.48
C ASP A 10 0.36 2.02 0.50
N GLY A 11 0.01 2.80 -0.52
CA GLY A 11 -1.06 2.47 -1.46
C GLY A 11 -2.43 2.38 -0.81
N LEU A 12 -2.64 2.89 0.41
CA LEU A 12 -3.88 2.76 1.19
C LEU A 12 -4.54 4.13 1.40
N SER A 13 -5.60 4.43 0.64
CA SER A 13 -6.51 5.55 0.92
C SER A 13 -7.80 5.45 0.09
N TYR A 14 -8.58 6.52 0.04
CA TYR A 14 -10.01 6.51 -0.28
C TYR A 14 -10.38 7.27 -1.55
N ALA A 15 -9.41 7.72 -2.36
CA ALA A 15 -9.68 8.43 -3.61
C ALA A 15 -8.58 8.18 -4.65
N PRO A 16 -8.89 8.15 -5.96
CA PRO A 16 -10.23 8.25 -6.56
C PRO A 16 -10.98 6.90 -6.51
N LEU A 17 -12.26 6.91 -6.15
CA LEU A 17 -13.10 5.71 -6.07
C LEU A 17 -14.55 6.06 -6.37
N SER A 18 -15.24 5.24 -7.16
CA SER A 18 -16.71 5.30 -7.29
C SER A 18 -17.41 5.06 -5.95
N PRO A 19 -18.68 5.48 -5.77
CA PRO A 19 -19.36 5.37 -4.47
C PRO A 19 -19.37 3.94 -3.90
N ALA A 20 -19.55 2.93 -4.76
CA ALA A 20 -19.52 1.53 -4.36
C ALA A 20 -18.12 1.09 -3.89
N ASN A 21 -17.08 1.44 -4.66
CA ASN A 21 -15.71 1.09 -4.32
C ASN A 21 -15.20 1.88 -3.10
N LEU A 22 -15.67 3.10 -2.87
CA LEU A 22 -15.39 3.84 -1.65
C LEU A 22 -15.90 3.09 -0.41
N GLN A 23 -17.13 2.56 -0.45
CA GLN A 23 -17.65 1.77 0.67
C GLN A 23 -16.87 0.46 0.87
N MET A 24 -16.48 -0.19 -0.22
CA MET A 24 -15.63 -1.39 -0.14
C MET A 24 -14.26 -1.08 0.47
N MET A 25 -13.61 0.02 0.06
CA MET A 25 -12.31 0.45 0.61
C MET A 25 -12.43 0.89 2.08
N ARG A 26 -13.51 1.59 2.44
CA ARG A 26 -13.86 1.90 3.83
C ARG A 26 -13.97 0.63 4.66
N HIS A 27 -14.65 -0.39 4.17
CA HIS A 27 -14.77 -1.67 4.87
C HIS A 27 -13.40 -2.35 5.02
N TYR A 28 -12.64 -2.43 3.93
CA TYR A 28 -11.31 -3.05 3.90
C TYR A 28 -10.33 -2.39 4.88
N LEU A 29 -10.29 -1.06 4.92
CA LEU A 29 -9.38 -0.29 5.78
C LEU A 29 -9.90 -0.10 7.21
N SER A 30 -11.09 -0.59 7.54
CA SER A 30 -11.70 -0.35 8.86
C SER A 30 -10.92 -0.94 10.03
N GLY A 31 -10.16 -2.02 9.80
CA GLY A 31 -9.27 -2.59 10.81
C GLY A 31 -8.03 -1.74 11.09
N LEU A 32 -7.64 -0.86 10.16
CA LEU A 32 -6.48 0.03 10.27
C LEU A 32 -6.89 1.43 10.74
N ASN A 33 -7.89 2.02 10.08
CA ASN A 33 -8.31 3.42 10.28
C ASN A 33 -9.58 3.57 11.12
N GLY A 34 -10.16 2.46 11.58
CA GLY A 34 -11.49 2.46 12.20
C GLY A 34 -12.61 2.70 11.20
N ASN A 35 -13.83 2.90 11.71
CA ASN A 35 -15.01 3.16 10.88
C ASN A 35 -15.80 4.37 11.39
N PRO A 36 -15.30 5.60 11.18
CA PRO A 36 -15.94 6.80 11.70
C PRO A 36 -17.31 7.06 11.05
N ASN A 37 -18.22 7.62 11.86
CA ASN A 37 -19.53 8.06 11.42
C ASN A 37 -19.45 9.46 10.79
N ILE A 38 -19.04 9.50 9.52
CA ILE A 38 -18.97 10.71 8.69
C ILE A 38 -19.69 10.47 7.36
N SER A 39 -19.95 11.52 6.58
CA SER A 39 -20.39 11.37 5.20
C SER A 39 -19.25 10.83 4.35
N TRP A 40 -19.47 9.70 3.68
CA TRP A 40 -18.53 9.04 2.76
C TRP A 40 -18.98 9.28 1.32
N ASP A 41 -18.87 10.53 0.89
CA ASP A 41 -19.54 11.10 -0.28
C ASP A 41 -18.59 11.87 -1.22
N TRP A 42 -17.32 11.44 -1.30
CA TRP A 42 -16.34 11.92 -2.27
C TRP A 42 -15.98 10.80 -3.25
N ASN A 43 -15.57 11.16 -4.47
CA ASN A 43 -15.19 10.21 -5.49
C ASN A 43 -13.89 10.57 -6.22
N SER A 44 -13.49 11.84 -6.15
CA SER A 44 -12.26 12.35 -6.77
C SER A 44 -11.20 12.71 -5.73
N VAL A 45 -9.96 12.94 -6.19
CA VAL A 45 -8.89 13.45 -5.33
C VAL A 45 -9.21 14.86 -4.85
N SER A 46 -9.75 15.71 -5.71
CA SER A 46 -10.10 17.09 -5.37
C SER A 46 -11.22 17.15 -4.32
N GLU A 47 -12.23 16.28 -4.42
CA GLU A 47 -13.30 16.17 -3.42
C GLU A 47 -12.78 15.64 -2.08
N TYR A 48 -11.84 14.68 -2.10
CA TYR A 48 -11.19 14.18 -0.90
C TYR A 48 -10.35 15.28 -0.22
N LEU A 49 -9.53 16.02 -0.98
CA LEU A 49 -8.74 17.15 -0.47
C LEU A 49 -9.63 18.27 0.10
N ALA A 50 -10.78 18.54 -0.52
CA ALA A 50 -11.75 19.53 -0.03
C ALA A 50 -12.35 19.18 1.35
N ARG A 51 -12.22 17.93 1.82
CA ARG A 51 -12.59 17.54 3.19
C ARG A 51 -11.65 18.15 4.24
N PHE A 52 -10.44 18.50 3.85
CA PHE A 52 -9.41 19.06 4.73
C PHE A 52 -9.25 20.57 4.54
N ASP A 53 -9.48 21.09 3.33
CA ASP A 53 -9.29 22.53 3.04
C ASP A 53 -10.09 23.41 4.02
N ARG A 54 -9.37 24.30 4.72
CA ARG A 54 -9.89 25.17 5.78
C ARG A 54 -10.72 24.47 6.87
N ARG A 55 -10.56 23.15 7.04
CA ARG A 55 -11.29 22.33 8.01
C ARG A 55 -10.37 21.67 9.04
N VAL A 56 -9.06 21.67 8.81
CA VAL A 56 -8.04 21.13 9.73
C VAL A 56 -6.97 22.18 10.04
N ALA A 57 -6.22 21.97 11.13
CA ALA A 57 -5.20 22.91 11.62
C ALA A 57 -3.84 22.82 10.92
N ILE A 58 -3.63 21.78 10.10
CA ILE A 58 -2.37 21.47 9.44
C ILE A 58 -2.55 21.48 7.92
N ASN A 59 -1.46 21.59 7.18
CA ASN A 59 -1.50 21.38 5.73
C ASN A 59 -1.68 19.89 5.43
N VAL A 60 -2.30 19.59 4.30
CA VAL A 60 -2.50 18.23 3.81
C VAL A 60 -1.99 18.13 2.38
N ALA A 61 -1.14 17.14 2.14
CA ALA A 61 -0.76 16.70 0.81
C ALA A 61 -1.27 15.27 0.59
N TYR A 62 -1.50 14.88 -0.66
CA TYR A 62 -2.10 13.58 -0.99
C TYR A 62 -1.35 12.85 -2.09
N LEU A 63 -1.15 11.55 -1.90
CA LEU A 63 -0.68 10.63 -2.91
C LEU A 63 -1.86 9.80 -3.41
N VAL A 64 -1.94 9.60 -4.73
CA VAL A 64 -2.89 8.64 -5.29
C VAL A 64 -2.47 7.22 -4.87
N PRO A 65 -3.31 6.49 -4.14
CA PRO A 65 -2.97 5.18 -3.62
C PRO A 65 -3.18 4.11 -4.71
N HIS A 66 -2.18 3.25 -4.93
CA HIS A 66 -2.26 2.17 -5.91
C HIS A 66 -3.45 1.21 -5.69
N ASN A 67 -3.88 0.98 -4.43
CA ASN A 67 -5.05 0.12 -4.20
C ASN A 67 -6.32 0.74 -4.78
N ALA A 68 -6.46 2.07 -4.77
CA ALA A 68 -7.63 2.71 -5.36
C ALA A 68 -7.63 2.57 -6.88
N LEU A 69 -6.47 2.74 -7.52
CA LEU A 69 -6.32 2.55 -8.97
C LEU A 69 -6.74 1.14 -9.41
N ARG A 70 -6.23 0.10 -8.74
CA ARG A 70 -6.62 -1.29 -9.01
C ARG A 70 -8.07 -1.56 -8.64
N LEU A 71 -8.54 -1.11 -7.47
CA LEU A 71 -9.90 -1.36 -7.03
C LEU A 71 -10.92 -0.76 -8.00
N GLU A 72 -10.70 0.48 -8.43
CA GLU A 72 -11.58 1.18 -9.36
C GLU A 72 -11.58 0.54 -10.75
N THR A 73 -10.43 0.00 -11.18
CA THR A 73 -10.29 -0.55 -12.53
C THR A 73 -10.74 -2.00 -12.63
N MET A 74 -10.35 -2.84 -11.67
CA MET A 74 -10.44 -4.30 -11.78
C MET A 74 -10.77 -5.01 -10.45
N GLY A 75 -11.06 -4.24 -9.39
CA GLY A 75 -11.38 -4.79 -8.07
C GLY A 75 -10.21 -5.55 -7.43
N PHE A 76 -10.56 -6.55 -6.63
CA PHE A 76 -9.62 -7.44 -5.94
C PHE A 76 -9.25 -8.68 -6.76
N ALA A 77 -9.13 -8.57 -8.08
CA ALA A 77 -8.76 -9.71 -8.93
C ALA A 77 -7.25 -10.04 -8.78
N ASP A 78 -6.94 -11.30 -8.42
CA ASP A 78 -5.57 -11.82 -8.30
C ASP A 78 -5.02 -12.22 -9.67
N ARG A 79 -4.77 -11.21 -10.50
CA ARG A 79 -4.16 -11.34 -11.82
C ARG A 79 -3.46 -10.06 -12.23
N VAL A 80 -2.63 -10.15 -13.26
CA VAL A 80 -2.07 -8.98 -13.94
C VAL A 80 -3.19 -8.22 -14.66
N ALA A 81 -3.07 -6.90 -14.71
CA ALA A 81 -3.99 -6.04 -15.46
C ALA A 81 -3.86 -6.25 -16.97
N THR A 82 -4.96 -6.14 -17.71
CA THR A 82 -4.92 -6.11 -19.19
C THR A 82 -4.40 -4.75 -19.69
N ALA A 83 -4.11 -4.64 -20.98
CA ALA A 83 -3.66 -3.38 -21.57
C ALA A 83 -4.68 -2.23 -21.40
N GLU A 84 -5.98 -2.55 -21.52
CA GLU A 84 -7.07 -1.61 -21.32
C GLU A 84 -7.18 -1.17 -19.85
N GLU A 85 -7.00 -2.10 -18.92
CA GLU A 85 -6.99 -1.81 -17.48
C GLU A 85 -5.76 -0.97 -17.09
N LEU A 86 -4.58 -1.25 -17.66
CA LEU A 86 -3.38 -0.43 -17.47
C LEU A 86 -3.62 1.00 -17.95
N THR A 87 -4.22 1.16 -19.14
CA THR A 87 -4.58 2.48 -19.68
C THR A 87 -5.55 3.19 -18.74
N LYS A 88 -6.55 2.47 -18.20
CA LYS A 88 -7.50 3.05 -17.26
C LYS A 88 -6.84 3.52 -15.96
N MET A 89 -5.90 2.76 -15.41
CA MET A 89 -5.15 3.16 -14.22
C MET A 89 -4.26 4.39 -14.50
N GLN A 90 -3.67 4.49 -15.68
CA GLN A 90 -2.92 5.68 -16.10
C GLN A 90 -3.82 6.92 -16.20
N GLU A 91 -5.03 6.79 -16.76
CA GLU A 91 -6.01 7.88 -16.82
C GLU A 91 -6.43 8.36 -15.43
N LEU A 92 -6.71 7.43 -14.51
CA LEU A 92 -7.08 7.74 -13.13
C LEU A 92 -5.92 8.41 -12.37
N MET A 93 -4.69 7.94 -12.59
CA MET A 93 -3.49 8.55 -12.03
C MET A 93 -3.31 9.99 -12.56
N ALA A 94 -3.42 10.20 -13.87
CA ALA A 94 -3.31 11.52 -14.49
C ALA A 94 -4.43 12.46 -14.01
N GLN A 95 -5.64 11.94 -13.82
CA GLN A 95 -6.74 12.69 -13.21
C GLN A 95 -6.40 13.12 -11.78
N GLY A 96 -5.92 12.19 -10.94
CA GLY A 96 -5.53 12.49 -9.57
C GLY A 96 -4.44 13.55 -9.47
N MET A 97 -3.42 13.51 -10.34
CA MET A 97 -2.39 14.55 -10.42
C MET A 97 -2.97 15.92 -10.80
N ARG A 98 -3.86 15.99 -11.81
CA ARG A 98 -4.55 17.23 -12.20
C ARG A 98 -5.45 17.79 -11.11
N GLU A 99 -5.99 16.92 -10.26
CA GLU A 99 -6.86 17.27 -9.14
C GLU A 99 -6.11 17.68 -7.87
N GLY A 100 -4.77 17.65 -7.89
CA GLY A 100 -3.93 18.17 -6.81
C GLY A 100 -3.17 17.13 -6.00
N ALA A 101 -3.16 15.85 -6.40
CA ALA A 101 -2.22 14.89 -5.82
C ALA A 101 -0.78 15.30 -6.11
N VAL A 102 0.11 15.09 -5.14
CA VAL A 102 1.55 15.38 -5.27
C VAL A 102 2.35 14.19 -5.78
N GLY A 103 1.71 13.04 -5.97
CA GLY A 103 2.36 11.82 -6.38
C GLY A 103 1.51 10.57 -6.21
N PHE A 104 2.21 9.46 -6.12
CA PHE A 104 1.68 8.10 -6.10
C PHE A 104 2.29 7.32 -4.94
N SER A 105 1.55 6.38 -4.36
CA SER A 105 2.12 5.43 -3.41
C SER A 105 1.75 3.99 -3.72
N THR A 106 2.67 3.07 -3.44
CA THR A 106 2.46 1.63 -3.54
C THR A 106 2.35 0.98 -2.17
N GLY A 107 1.61 -0.12 -2.14
CA GLY A 107 1.36 -0.96 -0.97
C GLY A 107 1.59 -2.43 -1.30
N LEU A 108 2.78 -2.80 -1.76
CA LEU A 108 2.93 -4.07 -2.51
C LEU A 108 2.89 -5.34 -1.65
N ASP A 109 2.79 -5.21 -0.32
CA ASP A 109 2.44 -6.33 0.57
C ASP A 109 0.91 -6.42 0.85
N TYR A 110 0.14 -5.40 0.45
CA TYR A 110 -1.31 -5.31 0.62
C TYR A 110 -2.06 -5.59 -0.68
N CYS A 111 -3.18 -6.29 -0.61
CA CYS A 111 -4.05 -6.49 -1.78
C CYS A 111 -5.02 -5.30 -1.96
N PRO A 112 -5.42 -4.95 -3.19
CA PRO A 112 -5.03 -5.59 -4.47
C PRO A 112 -3.64 -5.22 -5.04
N CYS A 113 -2.91 -4.24 -4.52
CA CYS A 113 -1.59 -3.83 -5.05
C CYS A 113 -0.58 -4.97 -5.22
N ARG A 114 -0.55 -5.90 -4.25
CA ARG A 114 0.34 -7.07 -4.23
C ARG A 114 0.27 -7.90 -5.52
N TYR A 115 -0.86 -7.85 -6.22
CA TYR A 115 -1.11 -8.56 -7.47
C TYR A 115 -0.42 -7.96 -8.70
N ALA A 116 0.05 -6.71 -8.63
CA ALA A 116 0.68 -6.02 -9.73
C ALA A 116 2.02 -6.65 -10.13
N ASN A 117 2.38 -6.52 -11.40
CA ASN A 117 3.72 -6.82 -11.92
C ASN A 117 4.54 -5.54 -12.12
N GLU A 118 5.81 -5.67 -12.50
CA GLU A 118 6.72 -4.53 -12.74
C GLU A 118 6.19 -3.61 -13.86
N GLU A 119 5.56 -4.15 -14.90
CA GLU A 119 5.02 -3.38 -16.02
C GLU A 119 3.91 -2.42 -15.59
N GLU A 120 2.97 -2.87 -14.76
CA GLU A 120 1.91 -2.03 -14.19
C GLU A 120 2.51 -0.84 -13.41
N LEU A 121 3.53 -1.11 -12.60
CA LEU A 121 4.20 -0.09 -11.80
C LEU A 121 4.97 0.91 -12.69
N ILE A 122 5.62 0.44 -13.75
CA ILE A 122 6.28 1.31 -14.75
C ILE A 122 5.24 2.23 -15.40
N LYS A 123 4.13 1.68 -15.90
CA LYS A 123 3.08 2.44 -16.60
C LYS A 123 2.48 3.55 -15.74
N ILE A 124 2.25 3.28 -14.47
CA ILE A 124 1.76 4.30 -13.53
C ILE A 124 2.86 5.34 -13.24
N CYS A 125 4.10 4.90 -13.00
CA CYS A 125 5.22 5.80 -12.71
C CYS A 125 5.60 6.71 -13.89
N GLU A 126 5.42 6.27 -15.14
CA GLU A 126 5.54 7.11 -16.33
C GLU A 126 4.63 8.35 -16.22
N VAL A 127 3.36 8.15 -15.85
CA VAL A 127 2.40 9.25 -15.63
C VAL A 127 2.86 10.14 -14.48
N VAL A 128 3.28 9.57 -13.34
CA VAL A 128 3.73 10.37 -12.19
C VAL A 128 4.91 11.28 -12.57
N ALA A 129 5.84 10.77 -13.38
CA ALA A 129 7.00 11.52 -13.87
C ALA A 129 6.59 12.68 -14.80
N GLU A 130 5.59 12.50 -15.68
CA GLU A 130 5.06 13.58 -16.53
C GLU A 130 4.57 14.79 -15.74
N TYR A 131 4.02 14.55 -14.53
CA TYR A 131 3.55 15.59 -13.62
C TYR A 131 4.61 16.03 -12.60
N ASN A 132 5.87 15.59 -12.74
CA ASN A 132 6.97 15.88 -11.82
C ASN A 132 6.69 15.47 -10.35
N GLY A 133 5.81 14.48 -10.17
CA GLY A 133 5.38 13.95 -8.87
C GLY A 133 6.40 13.00 -8.24
N VAL A 134 6.06 12.53 -7.04
CA VAL A 134 6.87 11.56 -6.29
C VAL A 134 6.18 10.19 -6.26
N SER A 135 6.94 9.12 -6.42
CA SER A 135 6.50 7.75 -6.16
C SER A 135 6.99 7.30 -4.77
N VAL A 136 6.07 6.85 -3.93
CA VAL A 136 6.35 6.45 -2.54
C VAL A 136 6.13 4.95 -2.37
N TRP A 137 7.09 4.25 -1.79
CA TRP A 137 7.18 2.79 -1.90
C TRP A 137 7.09 2.07 -0.55
N HIS A 138 5.96 1.40 -0.32
CA HIS A 138 5.93 0.19 0.49
C HIS A 138 6.20 -1.02 -0.43
N ILE A 139 7.40 -1.54 -0.34
CA ILE A 139 7.95 -2.59 -1.22
C ILE A 139 7.36 -3.99 -0.96
N ARG A 140 7.41 -4.91 -1.94
CA ARG A 140 6.84 -6.29 -1.87
C ARG A 140 7.73 -7.31 -1.16
N LYS A 141 8.01 -7.08 0.13
CA LYS A 141 8.90 -7.91 0.94
C LYS A 141 8.43 -9.38 1.00
N LEU A 142 7.12 -9.59 0.98
CA LEU A 142 6.52 -10.92 1.14
C LEU A 142 6.65 -11.81 -0.10
N ASP A 143 6.71 -11.21 -1.29
CA ASP A 143 6.71 -11.95 -2.55
C ASP A 143 8.13 -12.03 -3.16
N LEU A 144 8.80 -10.89 -3.30
CA LEU A 144 10.10 -10.79 -4.00
C LEU A 144 11.29 -10.83 -3.02
N GLY A 145 11.03 -10.59 -1.74
CA GLY A 145 12.06 -10.48 -0.71
C GLY A 145 12.60 -9.06 -0.56
N PHE A 146 13.09 -8.75 0.63
CA PHE A 146 13.34 -7.38 1.07
C PHE A 146 14.28 -6.57 0.16
N ILE A 147 15.49 -7.06 -0.07
CA ILE A 147 16.49 -6.32 -0.87
C ILE A 147 16.08 -6.25 -2.35
N GLU A 148 15.59 -7.34 -2.91
CA GLU A 148 15.24 -7.37 -4.33
C GLU A 148 14.04 -6.46 -4.63
N SER A 149 13.14 -6.28 -3.67
CA SER A 149 12.04 -5.30 -3.79
C SER A 149 12.52 -3.85 -3.75
N ILE A 150 13.62 -3.55 -3.06
CA ILE A 150 14.25 -2.21 -3.13
C ILE A 150 14.84 -2.01 -4.53
N ARG A 151 15.54 -3.02 -5.05
CA ARG A 151 16.12 -2.99 -6.40
C ARG A 151 15.04 -2.89 -7.48
N GLU A 152 13.87 -3.50 -7.30
CA GLU A 152 12.70 -3.34 -8.18
C GLU A 152 12.31 -1.87 -8.32
N ALA A 153 12.10 -1.17 -7.20
CA ALA A 153 11.76 0.26 -7.22
C ALA A 153 12.86 1.12 -7.89
N ILE A 154 14.15 0.81 -7.65
CA ILE A 154 15.25 1.50 -8.32
C ILE A 154 15.23 1.25 -9.83
N ARG A 155 15.02 0.02 -10.30
CA ARG A 155 14.90 -0.29 -11.75
C ARG A 155 13.75 0.48 -12.40
N ILE A 156 12.62 0.60 -11.71
CA ILE A 156 11.46 1.35 -12.19
C ILE A 156 11.81 2.85 -12.26
N ALA A 157 12.50 3.39 -11.25
CA ALA A 157 12.99 4.77 -11.27
C ALA A 157 14.01 5.02 -12.39
N GLU A 158 14.92 4.07 -12.67
CA GLU A 158 15.86 4.16 -13.78
C GLU A 158 15.16 4.25 -15.14
N LYS A 159 14.07 3.49 -15.33
CA LYS A 159 13.28 3.45 -16.57
C LYS A 159 12.40 4.70 -16.75
N THR A 160 11.76 5.16 -15.69
CA THR A 160 10.72 6.21 -15.75
C THR A 160 11.22 7.60 -15.38
N LYS A 161 12.38 7.68 -14.72
CA LYS A 161 12.93 8.91 -14.11
C LYS A 161 12.01 9.55 -13.06
N VAL A 162 11.05 8.81 -12.53
CA VAL A 162 10.20 9.26 -11.43
C VAL A 162 11.05 9.47 -10.17
N LYS A 163 10.72 10.49 -9.37
CA LYS A 163 11.31 10.66 -8.04
C LYS A 163 10.81 9.54 -7.14
N THR A 164 11.70 8.98 -6.33
CA THR A 164 11.41 7.79 -5.53
C THR A 164 11.66 8.04 -4.06
N HIS A 165 10.66 7.74 -3.23
CA HIS A 165 10.77 7.77 -1.78
C HIS A 165 10.45 6.38 -1.22
N PHE A 166 11.31 5.82 -0.39
CA PHE A 166 10.99 4.58 0.32
C PHE A 166 10.32 4.89 1.66
N SER A 167 9.08 4.40 1.85
CA SER A 167 8.39 4.49 3.14
C SER A 167 9.10 3.63 4.17
N HIS A 168 9.16 4.12 5.42
CA HIS A 168 9.55 3.37 6.62
C HIS A 168 10.74 2.43 6.40
N TYR A 169 11.79 2.97 5.78
CA TYR A 169 12.96 2.27 5.23
C TYR A 169 13.84 1.70 6.34
N SER A 170 13.35 0.59 6.90
CA SER A 170 13.85 -0.04 8.10
C SER A 170 13.77 -1.57 7.98
N VAL A 171 14.60 -2.23 8.77
CA VAL A 171 14.61 -3.68 8.92
C VAL A 171 13.84 -4.02 10.19
N SER A 172 12.57 -4.42 10.04
CA SER A 172 11.71 -4.80 11.17
C SER A 172 11.64 -6.31 11.38
N ASP A 173 12.01 -7.12 10.38
CA ASP A 173 12.01 -8.58 10.49
C ASP A 173 13.38 -9.14 10.90
N PHE A 174 13.36 -10.26 11.61
CA PHE A 174 14.57 -10.88 12.14
C PHE A 174 15.46 -11.47 11.04
N ALA A 175 14.86 -11.95 9.95
CA ALA A 175 15.58 -12.60 8.84
C ALA A 175 16.47 -11.61 8.06
N ASN A 176 16.12 -10.33 8.07
CA ASN A 176 16.85 -9.27 7.37
C ASN A 176 17.74 -8.44 8.31
N ARG A 177 17.84 -8.78 9.61
CA ARG A 177 18.64 -8.05 10.60
C ARG A 177 20.08 -7.84 10.12
N GLY A 178 20.56 -6.60 10.19
CA GLY A 178 21.93 -6.22 9.81
C GLY A 178 22.08 -5.76 8.35
N LYS A 179 21.03 -5.83 7.52
CA LYS A 179 21.07 -5.39 6.12
C LYS A 179 21.05 -3.88 5.90
N SER A 180 21.01 -3.07 6.96
CA SER A 180 20.93 -1.60 6.84
C SER A 180 22.07 -1.00 6.00
N LYS A 181 23.29 -1.55 6.06
CA LYS A 181 24.41 -1.10 5.21
C LYS A 181 24.15 -1.35 3.73
N GLU A 182 23.63 -2.51 3.37
CA GLU A 182 23.29 -2.85 1.98
C GLU A 182 22.14 -1.97 1.47
N MET A 183 21.12 -1.73 2.30
CA MET A 183 20.02 -0.84 1.96
C MET A 183 20.48 0.59 1.65
N LEU A 184 21.37 1.14 2.49
CA LEU A 184 21.89 2.49 2.30
C LEU A 184 22.77 2.57 1.04
N ALA A 185 23.62 1.56 0.80
CA ALA A 185 24.44 1.49 -0.40
C ALA A 185 23.60 1.52 -1.69
N ILE A 186 22.46 0.82 -1.74
CA ILE A 186 21.56 0.85 -2.91
C ILE A 186 21.03 2.27 -3.19
N VAL A 187 20.72 3.04 -2.15
CA VAL A 187 20.26 4.42 -2.29
C VAL A 187 21.41 5.34 -2.72
N ASP A 188 22.59 5.19 -2.13
CA ASP A 188 23.77 5.96 -2.49
C ASP A 188 24.15 5.74 -3.97
N GLU A 189 24.22 4.48 -4.40
CA GLU A 189 24.49 4.09 -5.80
C GLU A 189 23.43 4.66 -6.76
N ALA A 190 22.15 4.63 -6.39
CA ALA A 190 21.08 5.19 -7.20
C ALA A 190 21.23 6.72 -7.37
N ARG A 191 21.61 7.42 -6.31
CA ARG A 191 21.84 8.88 -6.32
C ARG A 191 23.09 9.25 -7.11
N GLU A 192 24.16 8.46 -7.02
CA GLU A 192 25.37 8.64 -7.84
C GLU A 192 25.08 8.51 -9.34
N LYS A 193 24.12 7.66 -9.72
CA LYS A 193 23.60 7.57 -11.10
C LYS A 193 22.66 8.71 -11.50
N GLY A 194 22.42 9.67 -10.60
CA GLY A 194 21.59 10.85 -10.86
C GLY A 194 20.08 10.65 -10.63
N LEU A 195 19.66 9.59 -9.95
CA LEU A 195 18.26 9.41 -9.56
C LEU A 195 17.93 10.23 -8.30
N ASP A 196 16.70 10.76 -8.23
CA ASP A 196 16.17 11.42 -7.04
C ASP A 196 15.54 10.36 -6.12
N VAL A 197 16.35 9.86 -5.17
CA VAL A 197 15.96 8.80 -4.26
C VAL A 197 16.13 9.25 -2.81
N THR A 198 15.06 9.13 -2.05
CA THR A 198 15.00 9.47 -0.63
C THR A 198 14.27 8.37 0.15
N PHE A 199 14.26 8.47 1.48
CA PHE A 199 13.55 7.54 2.34
C PHE A 199 13.23 8.19 3.68
N ASP A 200 12.26 7.63 4.39
CA ASP A 200 11.94 7.96 5.78
C ASP A 200 12.12 6.74 6.71
N SER A 201 12.05 6.98 8.01
CA SER A 201 11.89 5.94 9.01
C SER A 201 11.27 6.53 10.28
N TYR A 202 10.74 5.67 11.14
CA TYR A 202 10.24 6.05 12.46
C TYR A 202 11.16 5.51 13.57
N PRO A 203 11.34 6.24 14.68
CA PRO A 203 12.31 5.90 15.72
C PRO A 203 11.81 4.82 16.70
N TYR A 204 11.21 3.75 16.18
CA TYR A 204 10.67 2.64 16.96
C TYR A 204 11.13 1.30 16.40
N ILE A 205 11.27 0.31 17.29
CA ILE A 205 11.68 -1.06 16.94
C ILE A 205 10.52 -1.97 16.54
N ALA A 206 9.29 -1.47 16.66
CA ALA A 206 8.06 -2.20 16.35
C ALA A 206 7.30 -1.48 15.24
N SER A 207 6.74 -2.26 14.32
CA SER A 207 5.83 -1.79 13.28
C SER A 207 4.37 -2.00 13.70
N SER A 208 3.43 -1.38 12.99
CA SER A 208 1.99 -1.59 13.19
C SER A 208 1.30 -1.58 11.84
N THR A 209 0.40 -2.54 11.62
CA THR A 209 -0.40 -2.66 10.39
C THR A 209 -1.65 -3.52 10.65
N THR A 210 -2.46 -3.73 9.62
CA THR A 210 -3.65 -4.58 9.68
C THR A 210 -3.30 -6.06 9.83
N LEU A 211 -4.03 -6.78 10.69
CA LEU A 211 -3.80 -8.20 10.94
C LEU A 211 -3.98 -9.06 9.68
N ILE A 212 -4.88 -8.67 8.76
CA ILE A 212 -5.18 -9.48 7.56
C ILE A 212 -3.99 -9.62 6.61
N ILE A 213 -2.93 -8.81 6.76
CA ILE A 213 -1.70 -8.92 5.95
C ILE A 213 -1.03 -10.31 6.08
N VAL A 214 -1.27 -11.02 7.19
CA VAL A 214 -0.71 -12.37 7.43
C VAL A 214 -1.42 -13.45 6.62
N LEU A 215 -2.57 -13.14 6.02
CA LEU A 215 -3.32 -14.12 5.24
C LEU A 215 -2.59 -14.40 3.90
N PRO A 216 -2.66 -15.64 3.39
CA PRO A 216 -2.12 -15.97 2.08
C PRO A 216 -2.72 -15.09 0.99
N ARG A 217 -1.89 -14.73 0.00
CA ARG A 217 -2.23 -13.84 -1.11
C ARG A 217 -3.58 -14.15 -1.78
N TRP A 218 -3.89 -15.43 -2.01
CA TRP A 218 -5.12 -15.89 -2.65
C TRP A 218 -6.40 -15.65 -1.83
N VAL A 219 -6.28 -15.47 -0.51
CA VAL A 219 -7.43 -15.26 0.38
C VAL A 219 -8.08 -13.90 0.15
N HIS A 220 -7.30 -12.92 -0.31
CA HIS A 220 -7.75 -11.54 -0.53
C HIS A 220 -8.57 -11.35 -1.81
N GLU A 221 -8.59 -12.33 -2.71
CA GLU A 221 -9.28 -12.22 -3.99
C GLU A 221 -10.79 -11.96 -3.78
N GLY A 222 -11.34 -10.96 -4.44
CA GLY A 222 -12.75 -10.58 -4.27
C GLY A 222 -13.06 -9.72 -3.03
N GLY A 223 -12.05 -9.31 -2.26
CA GLY A 223 -12.19 -8.25 -1.26
C GLY A 223 -12.67 -8.71 0.13
N PRO A 224 -13.03 -7.77 1.02
CA PRO A 224 -13.22 -8.03 2.45
C PRO A 224 -14.31 -9.05 2.77
N ASP A 225 -15.45 -9.02 2.07
CA ASP A 225 -16.54 -9.98 2.30
C ASP A 225 -16.15 -11.40 1.89
N ALA A 226 -15.41 -11.54 0.78
CA ALA A 226 -14.90 -12.83 0.31
C ALA A 226 -13.85 -13.40 1.28
N ILE A 227 -12.99 -12.55 1.86
CA ILE A 227 -12.06 -12.95 2.94
C ILE A 227 -12.84 -13.53 4.11
N LEU A 228 -13.86 -12.80 4.60
CA LEU A 228 -14.67 -13.25 5.74
C LEU A 228 -15.39 -14.56 5.44
N GLU A 229 -15.92 -14.73 4.24
CA GLU A 229 -16.60 -15.96 3.83
C GLU A 229 -15.63 -17.16 3.78
N ARG A 230 -14.44 -16.98 3.20
CA ARG A 230 -13.39 -18.03 3.23
C ARG A 230 -13.01 -18.41 4.66
N LEU A 231 -12.91 -17.44 5.57
CA LEU A 231 -12.59 -17.68 6.97
C LEU A 231 -13.72 -18.40 7.74
N ARG A 232 -14.96 -18.42 7.27
CA ARG A 232 -16.04 -19.21 7.89
C ARG A 232 -15.99 -20.69 7.53
N GLN A 233 -15.31 -21.05 6.45
CA GLN A 233 -15.30 -22.41 5.91
C GLN A 233 -14.18 -23.25 6.55
N PRO A 234 -14.49 -24.35 7.26
CA PRO A 234 -13.47 -25.11 8.00
C PRO A 234 -12.31 -25.63 7.14
N LYS A 235 -12.61 -26.27 6.00
CA LYS A 235 -11.59 -26.78 5.08
C LYS A 235 -10.69 -25.68 4.51
N THR A 236 -11.30 -24.53 4.21
CA THR A 236 -10.59 -23.35 3.68
C THR A 236 -9.66 -22.78 4.74
N ARG A 237 -10.10 -22.69 6.01
CA ARG A 237 -9.22 -22.31 7.12
C ARG A 237 -8.06 -23.27 7.32
N ASP A 238 -8.28 -24.58 7.24
CA ASP A 238 -7.20 -25.56 7.40
C ASP A 238 -6.10 -25.35 6.36
N LYS A 239 -6.50 -25.09 5.11
CA LYS A 239 -5.58 -24.71 4.03
C LYS A 239 -4.87 -23.39 4.35
N ILE A 240 -5.59 -22.36 4.77
CA ILE A 240 -5.01 -21.06 5.16
C ILE A 240 -3.96 -21.25 6.25
N CYS A 241 -4.26 -22.01 7.31
CA CYS A 241 -3.31 -22.29 8.38
C CYS A 241 -2.10 -23.09 7.90
N ALA A 242 -2.27 -24.04 6.98
CA ALA A 242 -1.16 -24.77 6.37
C ALA A 242 -0.26 -23.83 5.56
N ASP A 243 -0.84 -22.99 4.69
CA ASP A 243 -0.11 -22.02 3.86
C ASP A 243 0.64 -20.99 4.74
N MET A 244 -0.01 -20.49 5.80
CA MET A 244 0.62 -19.56 6.75
C MET A 244 1.80 -20.19 7.49
N ARG A 245 1.73 -21.49 7.84
CA ARG A 245 2.85 -22.21 8.48
C ARG A 245 4.00 -22.51 7.50
N ALA A 246 3.67 -22.67 6.21
CA ALA A 246 4.65 -22.93 5.16
C ALA A 246 5.37 -21.64 4.70
N ALA A 247 4.73 -20.48 4.81
CA ALA A 247 5.34 -19.20 4.51
C ALA A 247 6.49 -18.88 5.49
N SER A 248 7.70 -18.71 4.95
CA SER A 248 8.95 -18.41 5.68
C SER A 248 8.97 -16.95 6.24
N PRO A 249 9.83 -16.62 7.22
CA PRO A 249 9.48 -15.96 8.48
C PRO A 249 9.48 -14.43 8.40
N THR A 250 8.62 -13.83 7.59
CA THR A 250 8.46 -12.37 7.61
C THR A 250 7.47 -11.91 8.67
N TRP A 251 6.40 -12.68 8.94
CA TRP A 251 5.44 -12.41 10.01
C TRP A 251 4.91 -13.72 10.58
N GLY A 252 5.08 -13.97 11.88
CA GLY A 252 4.39 -15.08 12.53
C GLY A 252 5.15 -16.40 12.65
N GLN A 253 6.45 -16.39 13.00
CA GLN A 253 6.99 -17.59 13.65
C GLN A 253 6.29 -17.90 14.97
N SER A 254 5.70 -16.89 15.62
CA SER A 254 4.85 -17.13 16.77
C SER A 254 3.92 -15.94 17.05
N TRP A 255 2.68 -16.26 17.42
CA TRP A 255 1.63 -15.31 17.75
C TRP A 255 1.95 -14.47 18.99
N ASP A 256 2.92 -14.92 19.83
CA ASP A 256 3.43 -14.21 21.00
C ASP A 256 4.13 -12.86 20.66
N LYS A 257 4.54 -12.67 19.40
CA LYS A 257 5.16 -11.42 18.92
C LYS A 257 4.15 -10.41 18.36
N LEU A 258 2.88 -10.78 18.29
CA LEU A 258 1.81 -9.90 17.79
C LEU A 258 1.04 -9.31 18.97
N VAL A 259 0.85 -8.00 18.95
CA VAL A 259 -0.01 -7.31 19.90
C VAL A 259 -1.25 -6.83 19.14
N LEU A 260 -2.42 -7.32 19.54
CA LEU A 260 -3.69 -6.81 19.03
C LEU A 260 -4.04 -5.52 19.78
N THR A 261 -3.86 -4.38 19.12
CA THR A 261 -4.07 -3.04 19.72
C THR A 261 -5.54 -2.63 19.76
N SER A 262 -6.41 -3.26 18.96
CA SER A 262 -7.83 -2.96 18.91
C SER A 262 -8.65 -4.22 18.60
N VAL A 263 -9.58 -4.55 19.49
CA VAL A 263 -10.58 -5.60 19.31
C VAL A 263 -11.93 -5.04 19.77
N PRO A 264 -12.75 -4.51 18.85
CA PRO A 264 -13.92 -3.70 19.22
C PRO A 264 -15.08 -4.50 19.81
N THR A 265 -15.14 -5.81 19.55
CA THR A 265 -16.23 -6.67 20.02
C THR A 265 -15.80 -7.45 21.26
N GLU A 266 -16.59 -7.39 22.35
CA GLU A 266 -16.32 -8.12 23.59
C GLU A 266 -16.11 -9.63 23.38
N LYS A 267 -16.91 -10.25 22.51
CA LYS A 267 -16.81 -11.69 22.19
C LYS A 267 -15.41 -12.12 21.72
N ASN A 268 -14.65 -11.22 21.10
CA ASN A 268 -13.36 -11.52 20.49
C ASN A 268 -12.17 -11.06 21.34
N LYS A 269 -12.40 -10.41 22.50
CA LYS A 269 -11.31 -10.07 23.41
C LYS A 269 -10.76 -11.36 24.04
N ILE A 270 -9.45 -11.52 23.96
CA ILE A 270 -8.69 -12.68 24.47
C ILE A 270 -8.25 -12.38 25.89
#